data_AF-A0A948AQ10-F1
#
_entry.id   AF-A0A948AQ10-F1
#
_cell.length_a   1.000
_cell.length_b   1.000
_cell.length_c   1.000
_cell.angle_alpha   90.00
_cell.angle_beta   90.00
_cell.angle_gamma   90.00
#
_symmetry.space_group_name_H-M   'P 1'
#
loop_
_entity.id
_entity.type
_entity.pdbx_description
1 polymer ?
#
loop_
_entity_poly.entity_id
_entity_poly.type
_entity_poly.pdbx_seq_one_letter_code
_entity_poly.pdbx_strand_id
1 'polypeptide(L)'
;MDGKRVGDLMLPLDEYAVVSESASLRDALDALERAQTRLAPGRSHPRAVLVRGRDGNIVGKLGMHGFLKALEPKYAVLGDVERLSQAGLNEVFVNSVMENYRFWQDNIDDVCRRAHTVKVGQVMRPVESSIDENRSLTEAIHLFVMWQTQSLPVTRDGRVVGVLRLSDLFREISQFVTSRECG
;
A
#
# COMPACT_ATOMS: atom_id res chain seq x y z
N MET A 1 -10.79 23.78 -4.81
CA MET A 1 -9.40 23.30 -4.75
C MET A 1 -8.43 24.41 -4.41
N ASP A 2 -8.62 25.65 -4.91
CA ASP A 2 -7.79 26.79 -4.48
C ASP A 2 -7.75 26.90 -2.95
N GLY A 3 -6.57 26.69 -2.39
CA GLY A 3 -6.30 26.75 -0.95
C GLY A 3 -6.33 25.42 -0.18
N LYS A 4 -6.94 24.34 -0.72
CA LYS A 4 -6.90 23.02 -0.04
C LYS A 4 -5.51 22.40 -0.16
N ARG A 5 -5.00 21.92 0.96
CA ARG A 5 -3.69 21.25 1.10
C ARG A 5 -3.88 19.76 1.32
N VAL A 6 -2.80 19.00 1.19
CA VAL A 6 -2.79 17.54 1.44
C VAL A 6 -3.29 17.20 2.84
N GLY A 7 -2.88 17.98 3.85
CA GLY A 7 -3.29 17.80 5.25
C GLY A 7 -4.80 17.89 5.47
N ASP A 8 -5.52 18.65 4.63
CA ASP A 8 -6.99 18.79 4.73
C ASP A 8 -7.74 17.53 4.29
N LEU A 9 -7.08 16.67 3.50
CA LEU A 9 -7.68 15.47 2.90
C LEU A 9 -7.10 14.16 3.44
N MET A 10 -5.92 14.21 4.07
CA MET A 10 -5.27 13.02 4.61
C MET A 10 -6.10 12.37 5.72
N LEU A 11 -5.88 11.08 5.94
CA LEU A 11 -6.26 10.41 7.17
C LEU A 11 -5.13 10.53 8.19
N PRO A 12 -5.39 11.01 9.42
CA PRO A 12 -4.38 11.02 10.47
C PRO A 12 -4.02 9.58 10.91
N LEU A 13 -2.86 9.42 11.56
CA LEU A 13 -2.34 8.09 11.94
C LEU A 13 -3.25 7.30 12.89
N ASP A 14 -3.99 7.97 13.77
CA ASP A 14 -4.93 7.38 14.71
C ASP A 14 -6.20 6.83 14.05
N GLU A 15 -6.54 7.35 12.87
CA GLU A 15 -7.60 6.84 12.00
C GLU A 15 -7.12 5.78 10.99
N TYR A 16 -5.82 5.48 10.96
CA TYR A 16 -5.23 4.51 10.03
C TYR A 16 -4.74 3.23 10.72
N ALA A 17 -4.70 2.13 9.98
CA ALA A 17 -4.15 0.88 10.49
C ALA A 17 -2.63 0.98 10.62
N VAL A 18 -2.10 0.96 11.85
CA VAL A 18 -0.67 0.98 12.14
C VAL A 18 -0.28 -0.27 12.94
N VAL A 19 0.77 -0.96 12.53
CA VAL A 19 1.34 -2.13 13.22
C VAL A 19 2.84 -1.96 13.47
N SER A 20 3.39 -2.71 14.41
CA SER A 20 4.85 -2.75 14.62
C SER A 20 5.56 -3.52 13.49
N GLU A 21 6.81 -3.17 13.19
CA GLU A 21 7.65 -3.95 12.26
C GLU A 21 7.83 -5.42 12.65
N SER A 22 7.69 -5.75 13.94
CA SER A 22 7.77 -7.13 14.45
C SER A 22 6.41 -7.87 14.47
N ALA A 23 5.33 -7.22 14.04
CA ALA A 23 4.01 -7.82 13.92
C ALA A 23 4.00 -8.87 12.79
N SER A 24 3.16 -9.88 12.92
CA SER A 24 2.95 -10.87 11.85
C SER A 24 2.06 -10.30 10.73
N LEU A 25 2.06 -10.96 9.57
CA LEU A 25 1.09 -10.69 8.51
C LEU A 25 -0.36 -10.86 9.00
N ARG A 26 -0.63 -11.87 9.84
CA ARG A 26 -1.92 -12.07 10.51
C ARG A 26 -2.33 -10.85 11.34
N ASP A 27 -1.40 -10.25 12.07
CA ASP A 27 -1.69 -9.07 12.90
C ASP A 27 -2.01 -7.84 12.03
N ALA A 28 -1.35 -7.73 10.87
CA ALA A 28 -1.65 -6.69 9.89
C ALA A 28 -3.06 -6.83 9.30
N LEU A 29 -3.51 -8.05 8.98
CA LEU A 29 -4.89 -8.30 8.53
C LEU A 29 -5.90 -7.88 9.59
N ASP A 30 -5.64 -8.26 10.84
CA ASP A 30 -6.44 -7.90 12.00
C ASP A 30 -6.56 -6.38 12.19
N ALA A 31 -5.44 -5.67 12.05
CA ALA A 31 -5.41 -4.21 12.13
C ALA A 31 -6.19 -3.58 10.98
N LEU A 32 -6.11 -4.17 9.78
CA LEU A 32 -6.85 -3.70 8.61
C LEU A 32 -8.36 -3.90 8.78
N GLU A 33 -8.80 -5.04 9.30
CA GLU A 33 -10.21 -5.33 9.59
C GLU A 33 -10.77 -4.38 10.66
N ARG A 34 -10.02 -4.15 11.75
CA ARG A 34 -10.38 -3.16 12.78
C ARG A 34 -10.47 -1.74 12.22
N ALA A 35 -9.58 -1.36 11.31
CA ALA A 35 -9.65 -0.05 10.67
C ALA A 35 -10.85 0.06 9.72
N GLN A 36 -11.23 -1.03 9.05
CA GLN A 36 -12.40 -1.08 8.18
C GLN A 36 -13.72 -0.92 8.93
N THR A 37 -13.87 -1.60 10.08
CA THR A 37 -15.09 -1.53 10.91
C THR A 37 -15.34 -0.15 11.53
N ARG A 38 -14.31 0.70 11.62
CA ARG A 38 -14.42 2.07 12.16
C ARG A 38 -14.70 3.13 11.09
N LEU A 39 -14.77 2.75 9.82
CA LEU A 39 -14.99 3.71 8.73
C LEU A 39 -16.41 4.29 8.78
N ALA A 40 -16.49 5.61 8.65
CA ALA A 40 -17.75 6.27 8.38
C ALA A 40 -18.35 5.81 7.04
N PRO A 41 -19.70 5.74 6.91
CA PRO A 41 -20.37 5.43 5.65
C PRO A 41 -19.87 6.28 4.48
N GLY A 42 -19.66 5.67 3.31
CA GLY A 42 -19.20 6.35 2.10
C GLY A 42 -17.69 6.62 2.03
N ARG A 43 -16.90 6.18 3.02
CA ARG A 43 -15.42 6.16 2.94
C ARG A 43 -14.93 4.85 2.34
N SER A 44 -13.87 4.92 1.54
CA SER A 44 -13.22 3.72 0.99
C SER A 44 -12.51 2.93 2.09
N HIS A 45 -12.42 1.61 1.92
CA HIS A 45 -11.71 0.73 2.84
C HIS A 45 -10.18 0.97 2.80
N PRO A 46 -9.48 1.01 3.95
CA PRO A 46 -8.03 0.88 4.00
C PRO A 46 -7.58 -0.37 3.25
N ARG A 47 -6.54 -0.22 2.41
CA ARG A 47 -5.96 -1.29 1.58
C ARG A 47 -4.49 -1.54 1.91
N ALA A 48 -4.02 -0.93 3.00
CA ALA A 48 -2.66 -1.06 3.49
C ALA A 48 -2.62 -0.76 5.00
N VAL A 49 -1.60 -1.29 5.66
CA VAL A 49 -1.18 -0.88 7.00
C VAL A 49 0.09 -0.05 6.90
N LEU A 50 0.24 0.92 7.80
CA LEU A 50 1.53 1.55 8.07
C LEU A 50 2.32 0.75 9.10
N VAL A 51 3.63 0.82 9.00
CA VAL A 51 4.55 0.03 9.82
C VAL A 51 5.39 0.96 10.68
N ARG A 52 5.31 0.76 11.99
CA ARG A 52 6.04 1.51 13.00
C ARG A 52 7.33 0.78 13.40
N GLY A 53 8.44 1.49 13.32
CA GLY A 53 9.75 1.02 13.77
C GLY A 53 9.90 1.09 15.29
N ARG A 54 11.05 0.60 15.80
CA ARG A 54 11.36 0.61 17.25
C ARG A 54 11.47 2.01 17.85
N ASP A 55 11.82 3.01 17.05
CA ASP A 55 11.92 4.42 17.43
C ASP A 55 10.56 5.15 17.46
N GLY A 56 9.47 4.43 17.18
CA GLY A 56 8.13 4.97 17.12
C GLY A 56 7.78 5.67 15.81
N ASN A 57 8.71 5.78 14.86
CA ASN A 57 8.47 6.38 13.55
C ASN A 57 7.78 5.40 12.60
N ILE A 58 7.07 5.92 11.61
CA ILE A 58 6.60 5.09 10.49
C ILE A 58 7.77 4.87 9.53
N VAL A 59 8.15 3.61 9.37
CA VAL A 59 9.31 3.17 8.57
C VAL A 59 8.91 2.52 7.25
N GLY A 60 7.64 2.13 7.10
CA GLY A 60 7.16 1.52 5.87
C GLY A 60 5.65 1.39 5.80
N LYS A 61 5.20 0.77 4.71
CA LYS A 61 3.80 0.41 4.47
C LYS A 61 3.70 -0.98 3.85
N LEU A 62 2.64 -1.70 4.18
CA LEU A 62 2.32 -2.98 3.56
C LEU A 62 0.90 -2.94 2.98
N GLY A 63 0.80 -2.96 1.65
CA GLY A 63 -0.47 -3.05 0.93
C GLY A 63 -0.83 -4.48 0.52
N MET A 64 -2.06 -4.69 0.06
CA MET A 64 -2.59 -6.01 -0.33
C MET A 64 -1.67 -6.78 -1.30
N HIS A 65 -1.09 -6.10 -2.29
CA HIS A 65 -0.20 -6.78 -3.24
C HIS A 65 1.12 -7.22 -2.60
N GLY A 66 1.69 -6.42 -1.70
CA GLY A 66 2.87 -6.81 -0.92
C GLY A 66 2.55 -7.97 0.03
N PHE A 67 1.34 -7.96 0.60
CA PHE A 67 0.84 -9.05 1.42
C PHE A 67 0.77 -10.37 0.65
N LEU A 68 0.17 -10.38 -0.54
CA LEU A 68 0.09 -11.58 -1.38
C LEU A 68 1.48 -12.06 -1.81
N LYS A 69 2.38 -11.14 -2.21
CA LYS A 69 3.78 -11.48 -2.52
C LYS A 69 4.50 -12.11 -1.33
N ALA A 70 4.23 -11.66 -0.10
CA ALA A 70 4.80 -12.25 1.11
C ALA A 70 4.28 -13.66 1.41
N LEU A 71 3.06 -13.98 0.96
CA LEU A 71 2.48 -15.32 1.07
C LEU A 71 2.97 -16.28 0.00
N GLU A 72 3.51 -15.78 -1.11
CA GLU A 72 4.09 -16.59 -2.20
C GLU A 72 5.56 -16.20 -2.46
N PRO A 73 6.48 -16.61 -1.55
CA PRO A 73 7.87 -16.15 -1.53
C PRO A 73 8.67 -16.62 -2.75
N LYS A 74 8.19 -17.62 -3.50
CA LYS A 74 8.86 -18.10 -4.72
C LYS A 74 8.97 -16.99 -5.78
N TYR A 75 8.03 -16.03 -5.80
CA TYR A 75 8.15 -14.83 -6.66
C TYR A 75 9.30 -13.90 -6.25
N ALA A 76 9.75 -13.94 -4.99
CA ALA A 76 10.94 -13.18 -4.58
C ALA A 76 12.24 -13.83 -5.11
N VAL A 77 12.25 -15.16 -5.23
CA VAL A 77 13.42 -15.94 -5.69
C VAL A 77 13.64 -15.80 -7.20
N LEU A 78 12.56 -15.77 -7.98
CA LEU A 78 12.65 -15.65 -9.44
C LEU A 78 12.90 -14.23 -9.96
N GLY A 79 12.88 -13.23 -9.08
CA GLY A 79 12.88 -11.83 -9.51
C GLY A 79 11.62 -11.48 -10.30
N ASP A 80 11.67 -10.41 -11.10
CA ASP A 80 10.54 -10.00 -11.94
C ASP A 80 10.32 -10.99 -13.09
N VAL A 81 9.58 -12.07 -12.84
CA VAL A 81 8.95 -12.86 -13.90
C VAL A 81 8.08 -11.95 -14.78
N GLU A 82 7.53 -10.89 -14.19
CA GLU A 82 6.84 -9.81 -14.89
C GLU A 82 7.74 -9.10 -15.91
N ARG A 83 9.05 -8.93 -15.63
CA ARG A 83 10.03 -8.43 -16.60
C ARG A 83 10.38 -9.45 -17.66
N LEU A 84 10.35 -10.75 -17.37
CA LEU A 84 10.52 -11.80 -18.37
C LEU A 84 9.37 -11.76 -19.39
N SER A 85 8.13 -11.59 -18.92
CA SER A 85 6.96 -11.37 -19.78
C SER A 85 7.04 -10.05 -20.55
N GLN A 86 7.46 -8.94 -19.91
CA GLN A 86 7.68 -7.65 -20.59
C GLN A 86 8.85 -7.68 -21.59
N ALA A 87 9.83 -8.57 -21.40
CA ALA A 87 10.94 -8.79 -22.32
C ALA A 87 10.57 -9.66 -23.54
N GLY A 88 9.29 -10.04 -23.69
CA GLY A 88 8.78 -10.77 -24.86
C GLY A 88 9.05 -12.27 -24.83
N LEU A 89 9.38 -12.85 -23.67
CA LEU A 89 9.46 -14.31 -23.53
C LEU A 89 8.05 -14.92 -23.60
N ASN A 90 7.91 -15.96 -24.42
CA ASN A 90 6.65 -16.66 -24.63
C ASN A 90 6.10 -17.24 -23.30
N GLU A 91 4.78 -17.13 -23.13
CA GLU A 91 3.99 -17.73 -22.04
C GLU A 91 4.37 -19.20 -21.76
N VAL A 92 4.66 -20.00 -22.80
CA VAL A 92 5.11 -21.39 -22.66
C VAL A 92 6.43 -21.50 -21.88
N PHE A 93 7.39 -20.62 -22.15
CA PHE A 93 8.66 -20.59 -21.43
C PHE A 93 8.45 -20.18 -19.97
N VAL A 94 7.64 -19.14 -19.74
CA VAL A 94 7.29 -18.69 -18.39
C VAL A 94 6.62 -19.81 -17.59
N ASN A 95 5.67 -20.52 -18.19
CA ASN A 95 4.97 -21.64 -17.54
C ASN A 95 5.93 -22.80 -17.22
N SER A 96 6.85 -23.15 -18.12
CA SER A 96 7.86 -24.18 -17.86
C SER A 96 8.78 -23.84 -16.68
N VAL A 97 9.14 -22.56 -16.52
CA VAL A 97 9.90 -22.09 -15.36
C VAL A 97 9.05 -22.25 -14.09
N MET A 98 7.80 -21.81 -14.11
CA MET A 98 6.90 -21.95 -12.95
C MET A 98 6.67 -23.41 -12.52
N GLU A 99 6.51 -24.33 -13.48
CA GLU A 99 6.38 -25.77 -13.23
C GLU A 99 7.65 -26.36 -12.62
N ASN A 100 8.82 -26.03 -13.17
CA ASN A 100 10.12 -26.50 -12.67
C ASN A 100 10.41 -26.02 -11.24
N TYR A 101 9.97 -24.80 -10.89
CA TYR A 101 10.12 -24.24 -9.54
C TYR A 101 8.97 -24.63 -8.59
N ARG A 102 8.04 -25.50 -9.01
CA ARG A 102 6.92 -26.01 -8.20
C ARG A 102 6.10 -24.89 -7.55
N PHE A 103 5.81 -23.82 -8.27
CA PHE A 103 5.01 -22.68 -7.77
C PHE A 103 3.67 -23.14 -7.19
N TRP A 104 2.99 -24.01 -7.93
CA TRP A 104 1.62 -24.45 -7.68
C TRP A 104 1.46 -25.50 -6.58
N GLN A 105 2.48 -25.73 -5.74
CA GLN A 105 2.48 -26.83 -4.76
C GLN A 105 2.21 -26.42 -3.32
N ASP A 106 2.19 -25.13 -3.03
CA ASP A 106 1.84 -24.67 -1.69
C ASP A 106 0.33 -24.83 -1.49
N ASN A 107 -0.08 -25.40 -0.36
CA ASN A 107 -1.48 -25.51 0.00
C ASN A 107 -1.92 -24.33 0.90
N ILE A 108 -3.21 -24.30 1.25
CA ILE A 108 -3.74 -23.21 2.08
C ILE A 108 -3.14 -23.19 3.51
N ASP A 109 -2.69 -24.34 4.03
CA ASP A 109 -2.07 -24.42 5.35
C ASP A 109 -0.67 -23.77 5.35
N ASP A 110 0.08 -23.90 4.26
CA ASP A 110 1.35 -23.19 4.07
C ASP A 110 1.16 -21.67 4.05
N VAL A 111 0.12 -21.21 3.35
CA VAL A 111 -0.27 -19.80 3.32
C VAL A 111 -0.62 -19.31 4.73
N CYS A 112 -1.44 -20.06 5.46
CA CYS A 112 -1.83 -19.75 6.84
C CYS A 112 -0.60 -19.67 7.75
N ARG A 113 0.27 -20.69 7.72
CA ARG A 113 1.51 -20.73 8.51
C ARG A 113 2.41 -19.53 8.21
N ARG A 114 2.57 -19.12 6.94
CA ARG A 114 3.32 -17.91 6.57
C ARG A 114 2.68 -16.66 7.14
N ALA A 115 1.36 -16.54 7.05
CA ALA A 115 0.65 -15.39 7.62
C ALA A 115 0.92 -15.23 9.13
N HIS A 116 1.08 -16.33 9.87
CA HIS A 116 1.41 -16.30 11.29
C HIS A 116 2.88 -16.05 11.62
N THR A 117 3.81 -16.39 10.72
CA THR A 117 5.26 -16.40 11.02
C THR A 117 6.04 -15.26 10.39
N VAL A 118 5.69 -14.83 9.17
CA VAL A 118 6.38 -13.74 8.46
C VAL A 118 6.10 -12.42 9.15
N LYS A 119 7.16 -11.64 9.38
CA LYS A 119 7.07 -10.34 10.03
C LYS A 119 6.87 -9.24 8.99
N VAL A 120 6.00 -8.28 9.32
CA VAL A 120 5.66 -7.17 8.43
C VAL A 120 6.91 -6.38 8.03
N GLY A 121 7.85 -6.15 8.95
CA GLY A 121 9.10 -5.44 8.66
C GLY A 121 9.99 -6.12 7.62
N GLN A 122 9.83 -7.42 7.38
CA GLN A 122 10.60 -8.17 6.37
C GLN A 122 10.08 -7.95 4.95
N VAL A 123 8.81 -7.54 4.81
CA VAL A 123 8.10 -7.51 3.52
C VAL A 123 7.42 -6.17 3.23
N MET A 124 7.42 -5.24 4.16
CA MET A 124 6.94 -3.88 3.94
C MET A 124 7.77 -3.18 2.87
N ARG A 125 7.14 -2.25 2.15
CA ARG A 125 7.90 -1.27 1.39
C ARG A 125 8.35 -0.15 2.33
N PRO A 126 9.64 0.22 2.35
CA PRO A 126 10.10 1.40 3.06
C PRO A 126 9.36 2.66 2.59
N VAL A 127 9.31 3.69 3.44
CA VAL A 127 8.83 5.01 3.02
C VAL A 127 9.88 5.67 2.13
N GLU A 128 9.77 5.44 0.82
CA GLU A 128 10.66 6.05 -0.19
C GLU A 128 10.08 7.35 -0.74
N SER A 129 8.76 7.45 -0.80
CA SER A 129 8.05 8.65 -1.24
C SER A 129 7.01 9.06 -0.19
N SER A 130 7.02 10.35 0.11
CA SER A 130 6.06 11.01 0.99
C SER A 130 5.75 12.40 0.45
N ILE A 131 4.70 13.02 0.97
CA ILE A 131 4.32 14.38 0.61
C ILE A 131 4.11 15.19 1.89
N ASP A 132 4.67 16.39 1.94
CA ASP A 132 4.44 17.30 3.07
C ASP A 132 2.96 17.73 3.10
N GLU A 133 2.37 17.77 4.29
CA GLU A 133 0.95 18.07 4.49
C GLU A 133 0.54 19.43 3.91
N ASN A 134 1.50 20.36 3.79
CA ASN A 134 1.23 21.71 3.33
C ASN A 134 1.25 21.82 1.80
N ARG A 135 1.62 20.75 1.07
CA ARG A 135 1.66 20.75 -0.40
C ARG A 135 0.26 20.75 -0.98
N SER A 136 0.17 21.14 -2.26
CA SER A 136 -1.09 21.21 -2.98
C SER A 136 -1.60 19.82 -3.40
N LEU A 137 -2.90 19.71 -3.64
CA LEU A 137 -3.48 18.47 -4.19
C LEU A 137 -2.99 18.17 -5.60
N THR A 138 -2.64 19.18 -6.40
CA THR A 138 -2.06 18.99 -7.75
C THR A 138 -0.71 18.27 -7.71
N GLU A 139 0.11 18.57 -6.70
CA GLU A 139 1.37 17.86 -6.51
C GLU A 139 1.15 16.44 -6.01
N ALA A 140 0.13 16.21 -5.19
CA ALA A 140 -0.28 14.86 -4.83
C ALA A 140 -0.69 14.04 -6.07
N ILE A 141 -1.44 14.63 -7.02
CA ILE A 141 -1.78 13.98 -8.30
C ILE A 141 -0.50 13.56 -9.03
N HIS A 142 0.48 14.46 -9.15
CA HIS A 142 1.75 14.16 -9.80
C HIS A 142 2.47 12.96 -9.16
N LEU A 143 2.54 12.90 -7.82
CA LEU A 143 3.14 11.77 -7.11
C LEU A 143 2.36 10.47 -7.32
N PHE A 144 1.02 10.50 -7.31
CA PHE A 144 0.21 9.31 -7.58
C PHE A 144 0.43 8.76 -9.00
N VAL A 145 0.59 9.64 -9.99
CA VAL A 145 0.89 9.27 -11.38
C VAL A 145 2.28 8.66 -11.49
N MET A 146 3.31 9.32 -10.94
CA MET A 146 4.69 8.84 -11.04
C MET A 146 4.93 7.52 -10.32
N TRP A 147 4.39 7.38 -9.10
CA TRP A 147 4.68 6.21 -8.25
C TRP A 147 3.67 5.07 -8.41
N GLN A 148 2.60 5.27 -9.19
CA GLN A 148 1.50 4.32 -9.41
C GLN A 148 1.03 3.64 -8.11
N THR A 149 0.92 4.42 -7.04
CA THR A 149 0.66 3.91 -5.69
C THR A 149 -0.80 4.13 -5.27
N GLN A 150 -1.30 3.36 -4.30
CA GLN A 150 -2.67 3.51 -3.80
C GLN A 150 -2.77 4.46 -2.59
N SER A 151 -1.64 4.82 -2.00
CA SER A 151 -1.55 5.77 -0.89
C SER A 151 -0.16 6.40 -0.79
N LEU A 152 -0.11 7.64 -0.29
CA LEU A 152 1.11 8.37 0.02
C LEU A 152 1.17 8.64 1.52
N PRO A 153 2.27 8.27 2.21
CA PRO A 153 2.57 8.80 3.54
C PRO A 153 2.62 10.33 3.49
N VAL A 154 1.96 10.98 4.44
CA VAL A 154 1.96 12.44 4.59
C VAL A 154 2.85 12.82 5.75
N THR A 155 3.71 13.81 5.55
CA THR A 155 4.70 14.25 6.52
C THR A 155 4.45 15.66 7.05
N ARG A 156 4.87 15.90 8.28
CA ARG A 156 5.01 17.21 8.93
C ARG A 156 6.36 17.19 9.62
N ASP A 157 7.21 18.19 9.35
CA ASP A 157 8.57 18.29 9.91
C ASP A 157 9.40 17.00 9.71
N GLY A 158 9.27 16.38 8.55
CA GLY A 158 9.96 15.13 8.19
C GLY A 158 9.42 13.86 8.86
N ARG A 159 8.38 13.95 9.68
CA ARG A 159 7.74 12.79 10.34
C ARG A 159 6.41 12.47 9.68
N VAL A 160 6.13 11.19 9.47
CA VAL A 160 4.83 10.76 8.94
C VAL A 160 3.75 11.05 9.99
N VAL A 161 2.72 11.81 9.60
CA VAL A 161 1.58 12.21 10.44
C VAL A 161 0.23 11.70 9.92
N GLY A 162 0.21 11.14 8.70
CA GLY A 162 -1.00 10.59 8.11
C GLY A 162 -0.77 9.89 6.78
N VAL A 163 -1.87 9.60 6.10
CA VAL A 163 -1.90 8.94 4.80
C VAL A 163 -2.91 9.63 3.89
N LEU A 164 -2.47 10.06 2.72
CA LEU A 164 -3.36 10.45 1.63
C LEU A 164 -3.65 9.21 0.78
N ARG A 165 -4.93 8.88 0.58
CA ARG A 165 -5.33 7.74 -0.26
C ARG A 165 -5.74 8.21 -1.64
N LEU A 166 -5.40 7.42 -2.67
CA LEU A 166 -5.79 7.70 -4.05
C LEU A 166 -7.31 7.86 -4.19
N SER A 167 -8.09 7.05 -3.45
CA SER A 167 -9.55 7.11 -3.47
C SER A 167 -10.13 8.39 -2.88
N ASP A 168 -9.51 8.95 -1.83
CA ASP A 168 -9.97 10.21 -1.24
C ASP A 168 -9.63 11.38 -2.17
N LEU A 169 -8.42 11.39 -2.74
CA LEU A 169 -8.02 12.37 -3.74
C LEU A 169 -8.92 12.31 -4.98
N PHE A 170 -9.17 11.12 -5.50
CA PHE A 170 -10.04 10.94 -6.65
C PHE A 170 -11.45 11.47 -6.37
N ARG A 171 -12.06 11.12 -5.23
CA ARG A 171 -13.37 11.61 -4.84
C ARG A 171 -13.40 13.14 -4.73
N GLU A 172 -12.40 13.76 -4.10
CA GLU A 172 -12.30 15.22 -3.99
C GLU A 172 -12.22 15.88 -5.38
N ILE A 173 -11.39 15.33 -6.28
CA ILE A 173 -11.28 15.84 -7.67
C ILE A 173 -12.59 15.65 -8.42
N SER A 174 -13.23 14.47 -8.32
CA SER A 174 -14.51 14.22 -8.99
C SER A 174 -15.56 15.23 -8.54
N GLN A 175 -15.71 15.46 -7.23
CA GLN A 175 -16.63 16.45 -6.70
C GLN A 175 -16.32 17.86 -7.20
N PHE A 176 -15.03 18.22 -7.25
CA PHE A 176 -14.60 19.52 -7.76
C PHE A 176 -14.93 19.69 -9.25
N VAL A 177 -14.65 18.69 -10.09
CA VAL A 177 -14.91 18.72 -11.54
C VAL A 177 -16.40 18.71 -11.85
N THR A 178 -17.21 17.92 -11.15
CA THR A 178 -18.66 17.84 -11.43
C THR A 178 -19.48 18.99 -10.88
N SER A 179 -18.95 19.76 -9.91
CA SER A 179 -19.66 20.90 -9.30
C SER A 179 -19.41 22.24 -9.98
N ARG A 180 -18.63 22.26 -11.05
CA ARG A 180 -18.26 23.48 -11.79
C ARG A 180 -18.30 23.22 -13.28
N GLU A 181 -18.72 24.22 -14.05
CA GLU A 181 -18.35 24.29 -15.45
C GLU A 181 -16.87 24.69 -15.51
N CYS A 182 -16.03 23.71 -15.87
CA CYS A 182 -14.66 23.98 -16.24
C CYS A 182 -14.72 24.40 -17.71
N GLY A 183 -14.33 25.65 -17.99
CA GLY A 183 -14.42 26.27 -19.32
C GLY A 183 -13.75 25.48 -20.43
#